data_AF-A0A428NUZ9-F1
#
_entry.id   AF-A0A428NUZ9-F1
#
_cell.length_a   1.000
_cell.length_b   1.000
_cell.length_c   1.000
_cell.angle_alpha   90.00
_cell.angle_beta   90.00
_cell.angle_gamma   90.00
#
_symmetry.space_group_name_H-M   'P 1'
#
loop_
_entity.id
_entity.type
_entity.pdbx_description
1 polymer ?
#
loop_
_entity_poly.entity_id
_entity_poly.type
_entity_poly.pdbx_seq_one_letter_code
_entity_poly.pdbx_strand_id
1 'polypeptide(L)'
;MSGTQSDEGAASAGLFTAFRAAAPEAPPLHASIWRELAKNVPQTEEDWQAARRRHGFHSAEEIPGTLTRLLNRGESDLRKIILLAGCIVDSHCAGNKVHAYSVVRASFKNDKLSEVVIVRYMREVAKLAILFDDLYLSGLRHRAFEALLYIPIKLSHIRQYVENTQRFKSHFTTIKPPPEIQGSAAPCIQFLVGLQRPDLSYDRICEALGTRLFDQQEFRRFVLATRDGNLVPYLPPLPTFTPPLRIIQHFVIFGLSERLQKRTLKSAHQLRGFNPTLSGITGEADLYAYEWSAEHQTVVDETIHCLCSLRFLVEGEYFRKTSRAIHHESGPLLTPDGKFQVIIPIPKVSKKEPIINNGRMLSVSLNSGLRETQETWSFKSGFLMNQGTSLLTQVPVDYILIRL
;
A
#
# COMPACT_ATOMS: atom_id res chain seq x y z
N MET A 1 -59.87 70.97 7.73
CA MET A 1 -59.19 72.21 8.17
C MET A 1 -57.84 71.81 8.77
N SER A 2 -56.74 72.37 8.22
CA SER A 2 -55.36 72.50 8.76
C SER A 2 -54.63 71.20 9.20
N GLY A 3 -53.41 70.82 8.81
CA GLY A 3 -52.32 71.44 8.04
C GLY A 3 -50.96 70.82 8.49
N THR A 4 -50.03 70.58 7.53
CA THR A 4 -48.53 70.56 7.62
C THR A 4 -47.79 69.50 8.50
N GLN A 5 -46.92 68.64 7.92
CA GLN A 5 -45.41 68.71 7.80
C GLN A 5 -44.66 68.73 9.15
N SER A 6 -43.47 68.16 9.42
CA SER A 6 -42.44 67.32 8.77
C SER A 6 -41.42 66.89 9.87
N ASP A 7 -40.48 66.01 9.50
CA ASP A 7 -39.10 65.85 10.03
C ASP A 7 -38.72 65.00 11.28
N GLU A 8 -37.83 64.05 10.97
CA GLU A 8 -36.55 63.65 11.59
C GLU A 8 -36.32 63.64 13.11
N GLY A 9 -35.65 62.59 13.58
CA GLY A 9 -34.87 62.64 14.82
C GLY A 9 -34.65 61.29 15.50
N ALA A 10 -33.49 60.69 15.25
CA ALA A 10 -32.99 59.48 15.90
C ALA A 10 -32.67 59.69 17.40
N ALA A 11 -32.84 58.64 18.22
CA ALA A 11 -31.97 58.40 19.38
C ALA A 11 -32.11 56.97 19.95
N SER A 12 -31.00 56.23 19.85
CA SER A 12 -30.41 55.37 20.89
C SER A 12 -31.24 54.22 21.48
N ALA A 13 -30.98 52.99 21.01
CA ALA A 13 -31.11 51.78 21.81
C ALA A 13 -29.74 51.09 21.86
N GLY A 14 -29.14 51.09 23.05
CA GLY A 14 -27.79 50.62 23.32
C GLY A 14 -27.59 49.12 23.04
N LEU A 15 -26.41 48.82 22.50
CA LEU A 15 -25.84 47.49 22.38
C LEU A 15 -25.69 46.83 23.77
N PHE A 16 -26.39 45.73 24.00
CA PHE A 16 -25.95 44.67 24.90
C PHE A 16 -25.49 43.48 24.07
N THR A 17 -24.23 43.49 23.63
CA THR A 17 -23.56 42.27 23.16
C THR A 17 -23.12 41.48 24.38
N ALA A 18 -23.95 40.53 24.81
CA ALA A 18 -23.53 39.48 25.70
C ALA A 18 -22.44 38.65 25.00
N PHE A 19 -21.22 38.67 25.55
CA PHE A 19 -20.14 37.78 25.15
C PHE A 19 -20.57 36.33 25.42
N ARG A 20 -21.07 35.65 24.39
CA ARG A 20 -21.24 34.20 24.41
C ARG A 20 -19.85 33.60 24.23
N ALA A 21 -19.27 33.09 25.31
CA ALA A 21 -18.07 32.26 25.22
C ALA A 21 -18.35 31.14 24.20
N ALA A 22 -17.51 31.05 23.17
CA ALA A 22 -17.60 29.99 22.19
C ALA A 22 -17.54 28.65 22.93
N ALA A 23 -18.57 27.82 22.74
CA ALA A 23 -18.53 26.45 23.26
C ALA A 23 -17.29 25.77 22.67
N PRO A 24 -16.52 25.01 23.46
CA PRO A 24 -15.36 24.30 22.95
C PRO A 24 -15.80 23.42 21.78
N GLU A 25 -15.12 23.57 20.63
CA GLU A 25 -15.37 22.74 19.45
C GLU A 25 -15.36 21.26 19.87
N ALA A 26 -16.45 20.56 19.56
CA ALA A 26 -16.51 19.13 19.81
C ALA A 26 -15.32 18.46 19.08
N PRO A 27 -14.59 17.55 19.74
CA PRO A 27 -13.46 16.90 19.10
C PRO A 27 -13.94 16.22 17.81
N PRO A 28 -13.14 16.25 16.73
CA PRO A 28 -13.55 15.70 15.44
C PRO A 28 -14.03 14.25 15.62
N LEU A 29 -15.10 13.90 14.91
CA LEU A 29 -15.69 12.55 14.92
C LEU A 29 -14.54 11.54 14.73
N HIS A 30 -14.34 10.62 15.67
CA HIS A 30 -13.24 9.63 15.72
C HIS A 30 -11.88 10.07 16.28
N ALA A 31 -11.72 11.29 16.82
CA ALA A 31 -10.46 11.73 17.44
C ALA A 31 -9.98 10.82 18.58
N SER A 32 -10.91 10.24 19.34
CA SER A 32 -10.60 9.30 20.43
C SER A 32 -9.94 8.02 19.91
N ILE A 33 -10.37 7.50 18.76
CA ILE A 33 -9.83 6.27 18.14
C ILE A 33 -8.35 6.46 17.81
N TRP A 34 -8.01 7.59 17.20
CA TRP A 34 -6.62 7.91 16.83
C TRP A 34 -5.75 8.20 18.06
N ARG A 35 -6.32 8.80 19.11
CA ARG A 35 -5.63 9.05 20.37
C ARG A 35 -5.34 7.74 21.11
N GLU A 36 -6.29 6.81 21.10
CA GLU A 36 -6.12 5.47 21.68
C GLU A 36 -5.09 4.66 20.88
N LEU A 37 -5.09 4.74 19.55
CA LEU A 37 -4.06 4.14 18.71
C LEU A 37 -2.66 4.69 19.08
N ALA A 38 -2.50 6.01 19.08
CA ALA A 38 -1.23 6.66 19.38
C ALA A 38 -0.67 6.28 20.77
N LYS A 39 -1.55 6.07 21.75
CA LYS A 39 -1.16 5.64 23.11
C LYS A 39 -0.65 4.20 23.17
N ASN A 40 -1.11 3.33 22.28
CA ASN A 40 -0.81 1.89 22.33
C ASN A 40 0.26 1.45 21.33
N VAL A 41 0.58 2.26 20.31
CA VAL A 41 1.65 1.96 19.37
C VAL A 41 3.00 2.24 20.03
N PRO A 42 3.88 1.24 20.21
CA PRO A 42 5.21 1.45 20.78
C PRO A 42 6.06 2.36 19.88
N GLN A 43 6.74 3.36 20.47
CA GLN A 43 7.56 4.32 19.72
C GLN A 43 9.06 4.07 19.90
N THR A 44 9.47 3.67 21.10
CA THR A 44 10.88 3.36 21.41
C THR A 44 11.10 1.87 21.64
N GLU A 45 12.36 1.45 21.72
CA GLU A 45 12.70 0.06 22.03
C GLU A 45 12.17 -0.35 23.41
N GLU A 46 12.25 0.54 24.40
CA GLU A 46 11.74 0.31 25.75
C GLU A 46 10.22 0.09 25.73
N ASP A 47 9.49 0.84 24.89
CA ASP A 47 8.05 0.65 24.70
C ASP A 47 7.74 -0.73 24.13
N TRP A 48 8.51 -1.18 23.13
CA TRP A 48 8.35 -2.52 22.53
C TRP A 48 8.57 -3.62 23.57
N GLN A 49 9.62 -3.50 24.37
CA GLN A 49 9.92 -4.47 25.43
C GLN A 49 8.88 -4.43 26.57
N ALA A 50 8.34 -3.26 26.89
CA ALA A 50 7.26 -3.11 27.87
C ALA A 50 5.93 -3.72 27.37
N ALA A 51 5.58 -3.49 26.10
CA ALA A 51 4.40 -4.06 25.46
C ALA A 51 4.50 -5.59 25.41
N ARG A 52 5.64 -6.15 24.97
CA ARG A 52 5.87 -7.59 24.96
C ARG A 52 5.67 -8.21 26.34
N ARG A 53 6.22 -7.61 27.40
CA ARG A 53 6.02 -8.09 28.78
C ARG A 53 4.56 -8.06 29.20
N ARG A 54 3.85 -6.95 28.94
CA ARG A 54 2.43 -6.79 29.28
C ARG A 54 1.55 -7.83 28.58
N HIS A 55 1.88 -8.21 27.36
CA HIS A 55 1.08 -9.11 26.52
C HIS A 55 1.58 -10.57 26.53
N GLY A 56 2.59 -10.89 27.32
CA GLY A 56 3.15 -12.25 27.44
C GLY A 56 3.90 -12.71 26.18
N PHE A 57 4.52 -11.78 25.47
CA PHE A 57 5.19 -12.01 24.19
C PHE A 57 6.70 -11.68 24.24
N HIS A 58 7.28 -11.66 25.45
CA HIS A 58 8.67 -11.25 25.67
C HIS A 58 9.69 -12.40 25.66
N SER A 59 9.29 -13.62 26.05
CA SER A 59 10.20 -14.77 26.15
C SER A 59 9.71 -16.01 25.39
N ALA A 60 10.64 -16.96 25.16
CA ALA A 60 10.35 -18.19 24.44
C ALA A 60 9.33 -19.09 25.17
N GLU A 61 9.28 -19.02 26.50
CA GLU A 61 8.38 -19.81 27.33
C GLU A 61 6.94 -19.26 27.28
N GLU A 62 6.78 -17.94 27.18
CA GLU A 62 5.46 -17.31 27.23
C GLU A 62 4.77 -17.22 25.86
N ILE A 63 5.55 -17.04 24.79
CA ILE A 63 5.05 -16.87 23.42
C ILE A 63 4.08 -17.99 23.01
N PRO A 64 4.39 -19.30 23.15
CA PRO A 64 3.47 -20.37 22.78
C PRO A 64 2.15 -20.31 23.56
N GLY A 65 2.22 -19.98 24.85
CA GLY A 65 1.05 -19.77 25.69
C GLY A 65 0.21 -18.59 25.23
N THR A 66 0.84 -17.48 24.84
CA THR A 66 0.14 -16.32 24.26
C THR A 66 -0.56 -16.67 22.96
N LEU A 67 0.13 -17.31 22.01
CA LEU A 67 -0.45 -17.70 20.72
C LEU A 67 -1.59 -18.71 20.90
N THR A 68 -1.45 -19.67 21.81
CA THR A 68 -2.53 -20.59 22.17
C THR A 68 -3.74 -19.83 22.73
N ARG A 69 -3.53 -18.83 23.61
CA ARG A 69 -4.61 -17.99 24.13
C ARG A 69 -5.29 -17.17 23.04
N LEU A 70 -4.56 -16.68 22.05
CA LEU A 70 -5.13 -15.95 20.90
C LEU A 70 -6.16 -16.80 20.16
N LEU A 71 -5.91 -18.11 20.06
CA LEU A 71 -6.78 -19.05 19.36
C LEU A 71 -7.91 -19.58 20.25
N ASN A 72 -7.69 -19.69 21.57
CA ASN A 72 -8.56 -20.48 22.47
C ASN A 72 -9.32 -19.69 23.56
N ARG A 73 -8.96 -18.45 23.93
CA ARG A 73 -9.68 -17.71 24.99
C ARG A 73 -11.02 -17.12 24.52
N GLY A 74 -11.90 -16.83 25.49
CA GLY A 74 -13.25 -16.28 25.33
C GLY A 74 -13.32 -14.95 24.57
N GLU A 75 -14.53 -14.41 24.41
CA GLU A 75 -14.88 -13.28 23.53
C GLU A 75 -13.86 -12.12 23.56
N SER A 76 -12.97 -12.07 22.57
CA SER A 76 -12.03 -10.97 22.34
C SER A 76 -12.21 -10.42 20.92
N ASP A 77 -11.90 -9.14 20.73
CA ASP A 77 -11.97 -8.52 19.40
C ASP A 77 -10.97 -9.17 18.43
N LEU A 78 -9.82 -9.64 18.92
CA LEU A 78 -8.85 -10.39 18.12
C LEU A 78 -9.43 -11.71 17.60
N ARG A 79 -10.13 -12.46 18.45
CA ARG A 79 -10.79 -13.69 18.01
C ARG A 79 -11.84 -13.42 16.93
N LYS A 80 -12.58 -12.30 17.03
CA LYS A 80 -13.54 -11.90 15.99
C LYS A 80 -12.85 -11.62 14.65
N ILE A 81 -11.67 -10.99 14.68
CA ILE A 81 -10.87 -10.73 13.46
C ILE A 81 -10.39 -12.04 12.85
N ILE A 82 -9.81 -12.94 13.65
CA ILE A 82 -9.32 -14.24 13.17
C ILE A 82 -10.50 -15.07 12.63
N LEU A 83 -11.65 -15.06 13.31
CA LEU A 83 -12.87 -15.73 12.84
C LEU A 83 -13.37 -15.16 11.51
N LEU A 84 -13.40 -13.84 11.36
CA LEU A 84 -13.79 -13.20 10.10
C LEU A 84 -12.80 -13.53 8.99
N ALA A 85 -11.49 -13.58 9.28
CA ALA A 85 -10.47 -14.02 8.33
C ALA A 85 -10.67 -15.49 7.92
N GLY A 86 -10.95 -16.38 8.88
CA GLY A 86 -11.32 -17.78 8.59
C GLY A 86 -12.59 -17.86 7.74
N CYS A 87 -13.61 -17.04 8.02
CA CYS A 87 -14.83 -16.97 7.23
C CYS A 87 -14.57 -16.53 5.77
N ILE A 88 -13.57 -15.69 5.51
CA ILE A 88 -13.14 -15.33 4.14
C ILE A 88 -12.61 -16.57 3.43
N VAL A 89 -11.72 -17.30 4.09
CA VAL A 89 -11.11 -18.53 3.56
C VAL A 89 -12.17 -19.61 3.31
N ASP A 90 -13.04 -19.87 4.28
CA ASP A 90 -14.10 -20.89 4.17
C ASP A 90 -15.07 -20.55 3.03
N SER A 91 -15.44 -19.27 2.90
CA SER A 91 -16.30 -18.79 1.81
C SER A 91 -15.64 -18.90 0.43
N HIS A 92 -14.33 -18.74 0.34
CA HIS A 92 -13.54 -18.84 -0.89
C HIS A 92 -13.32 -20.30 -1.31
N CYS A 93 -12.91 -21.16 -0.37
CA CYS A 93 -12.46 -22.52 -0.65
C CYS A 93 -13.60 -23.55 -0.76
N ALA A 94 -14.62 -23.44 0.11
CA ALA A 94 -15.69 -24.43 0.17
C ALA A 94 -16.96 -23.99 -0.58
N GLY A 95 -17.04 -22.72 -1.00
CA GLY A 95 -18.25 -22.13 -1.60
C GLY A 95 -19.46 -22.07 -0.65
N ASN A 96 -19.33 -22.53 0.60
CA ASN A 96 -20.42 -22.66 1.57
C ASN A 96 -20.50 -21.43 2.49
N LYS A 97 -20.94 -20.31 1.91
CA LYS A 97 -21.12 -19.03 2.61
C LYS A 97 -22.14 -19.11 3.75
N VAL A 98 -23.16 -19.95 3.61
CA VAL A 98 -24.26 -20.11 4.58
C VAL A 98 -23.72 -20.62 5.92
N HIS A 99 -22.92 -21.68 5.88
CA HIS A 99 -22.30 -22.22 7.10
C HIS A 99 -21.33 -21.21 7.72
N ALA A 100 -20.43 -20.62 6.92
CA ALA A 100 -19.45 -19.65 7.42
C ALA A 100 -20.13 -18.44 8.10
N TYR A 101 -21.20 -17.89 7.52
CA TYR A 101 -21.91 -16.75 8.10
C TYR A 101 -22.70 -17.12 9.36
N SER A 102 -23.20 -18.36 9.45
CA SER A 102 -23.85 -18.85 10.67
C SER A 102 -22.89 -18.87 11.87
N VAL A 103 -21.62 -19.27 11.65
CA VAL A 103 -20.59 -19.27 12.70
C VAL A 103 -20.27 -17.83 13.15
N VAL A 104 -20.19 -16.88 12.22
CA VAL A 104 -20.00 -15.45 12.54
C VAL A 104 -21.16 -14.94 13.40
N ARG A 105 -22.42 -15.21 13.03
CA ARG A 105 -23.60 -14.79 13.79
C ARG A 105 -23.59 -15.34 15.22
N ALA A 106 -23.30 -16.64 15.37
CA ALA A 106 -23.19 -17.29 16.66
C ALA A 106 -22.09 -16.64 17.52
N SER A 107 -20.89 -16.40 16.95
CA SER A 107 -19.79 -15.77 17.68
C SER A 107 -20.03 -14.30 18.02
N PHE A 108 -20.89 -13.60 17.26
CA PHE A 108 -21.25 -12.21 17.52
C PHE A 108 -22.49 -12.11 18.42
N LYS A 109 -23.08 -13.25 18.81
CA LYS A 109 -24.35 -13.34 19.55
C LYS A 109 -25.45 -12.49 18.88
N ASN A 110 -25.49 -12.54 17.55
CA ASN A 110 -26.44 -11.77 16.76
C ASN A 110 -26.90 -12.56 15.53
N ASP A 111 -27.97 -13.34 15.71
CA ASP A 111 -28.57 -14.17 14.65
C ASP A 111 -29.18 -13.34 13.51
N LYS A 112 -29.47 -12.06 13.76
CA LYS A 112 -30.03 -11.13 12.77
C LYS A 112 -28.96 -10.31 12.05
N LEU A 113 -27.67 -10.59 12.27
CA LEU A 113 -26.60 -9.88 11.59
C LEU A 113 -26.71 -10.11 10.08
N SER A 114 -26.93 -9.01 9.35
CA SER A 114 -27.17 -9.08 7.91
C SER A 114 -25.89 -9.50 7.17
N GLU A 115 -26.07 -10.20 6.05
CA GLU A 115 -24.94 -10.63 5.21
C GLU A 115 -24.12 -9.44 4.71
N VAL A 116 -24.78 -8.33 4.40
CA VAL A 116 -24.12 -7.09 3.97
C VAL A 116 -23.14 -6.60 5.05
N VAL A 117 -23.51 -6.70 6.32
CA VAL A 117 -22.63 -6.29 7.44
C VAL A 117 -21.48 -7.29 7.61
N ILE A 118 -21.74 -8.59 7.51
CA ILE A 118 -20.71 -9.64 7.58
C ILE A 118 -19.67 -9.44 6.47
N VAL A 119 -20.13 -9.27 5.22
CA VAL A 119 -19.27 -9.01 4.05
C VAL A 119 -18.45 -7.74 4.24
N ARG A 120 -19.01 -6.69 4.82
CA ARG A 120 -18.27 -5.46 5.13
C ARG A 120 -17.16 -5.73 6.15
N TYR A 121 -17.46 -6.42 7.25
CA TYR A 121 -16.45 -6.76 8.26
C TYR A 121 -15.34 -7.65 7.71
N MET A 122 -15.69 -8.64 6.89
CA MET A 122 -14.72 -9.47 6.17
C MET A 122 -13.80 -8.61 5.29
N ARG A 123 -14.36 -7.67 4.53
CA ARG A 123 -13.56 -6.75 3.70
C ARG A 123 -12.64 -5.86 4.54
N GLU A 124 -13.10 -5.36 5.67
CA GLU A 124 -12.29 -4.55 6.59
C GLU A 124 -11.12 -5.37 7.17
N VAL A 125 -11.35 -6.64 7.54
CA VAL A 125 -10.31 -7.55 8.03
C VAL A 125 -9.29 -7.92 6.94
N ALA A 126 -9.73 -8.20 5.71
CA ALA A 126 -8.81 -8.42 4.60
C ALA A 126 -7.90 -7.20 4.37
N LYS A 127 -8.49 -5.99 4.35
CA LYS A 127 -7.71 -4.75 4.22
C LYS A 127 -6.76 -4.50 5.39
N LEU A 128 -7.11 -4.93 6.59
CA LEU A 128 -6.22 -4.85 7.75
C LEU A 128 -4.99 -5.76 7.58
N ALA A 129 -5.16 -6.97 7.04
CA ALA A 129 -4.03 -7.86 6.75
C ALA A 129 -3.04 -7.19 5.77
N ILE A 130 -3.54 -6.62 4.68
CA ILE A 130 -2.73 -5.86 3.72
C ILE A 130 -2.05 -4.64 4.36
N LEU A 131 -2.74 -3.96 5.28
CA LEU A 131 -2.18 -2.82 5.99
C LEU A 131 -0.99 -3.20 6.89
N PHE A 132 -1.02 -4.39 7.51
CA PHE A 132 0.13 -4.91 8.25
C PHE A 132 1.25 -5.38 7.33
N ASP A 133 0.93 -5.99 6.19
CA ASP A 133 1.92 -6.32 5.16
C ASP A 133 2.65 -5.06 4.68
N ASP A 134 1.93 -3.97 4.44
CA ASP A 134 2.50 -2.67 4.08
C ASP A 134 3.44 -2.12 5.17
N LEU A 135 3.07 -2.23 6.45
CA LEU A 135 3.91 -1.80 7.57
C LEU A 135 5.19 -2.65 7.66
N TYR A 136 5.06 -3.96 7.45
CA TYR A 136 6.18 -4.88 7.40
C TYR A 136 7.18 -4.44 6.30
N LEU A 137 6.67 -4.17 5.09
CA LEU A 137 7.47 -3.72 3.94
C LEU A 137 8.06 -2.32 4.12
N SER A 138 7.38 -1.45 4.86
CA SER A 138 7.87 -0.10 5.17
C SER A 138 9.07 -0.08 6.13
N GLY A 139 9.46 -1.25 6.65
CA GLY A 139 10.66 -1.42 7.47
C GLY A 139 10.39 -1.84 8.90
N LEU A 140 9.12 -1.92 9.33
CA LEU A 140 8.78 -2.35 10.70
C LEU A 140 8.98 -3.86 10.91
N ARG A 141 9.04 -4.65 9.83
CA ARG A 141 9.29 -6.10 9.85
C ARG A 141 8.30 -6.84 10.76
N HIS A 142 8.72 -7.90 11.44
CA HIS A 142 7.84 -8.77 12.24
C HIS A 142 7.06 -8.01 13.33
N ARG A 143 7.59 -6.88 13.82
CA ARG A 143 6.90 -5.98 14.75
C ARG A 143 5.59 -5.41 14.18
N ALA A 144 5.44 -5.35 12.86
CA ALA A 144 4.17 -4.99 12.22
C ALA A 144 3.04 -5.97 12.58
N PHE A 145 3.36 -7.26 12.71
CA PHE A 145 2.38 -8.27 13.08
C PHE A 145 2.17 -8.34 14.60
N GLU A 146 3.21 -8.05 15.39
CA GLU A 146 3.06 -7.87 16.84
C GLU A 146 2.08 -6.74 17.19
N ALA A 147 1.98 -5.70 16.35
CA ALA A 147 1.04 -4.61 16.57
C ALA A 147 -0.41 -5.09 16.75
N LEU A 148 -0.79 -6.22 16.14
CA LEU A 148 -2.10 -6.85 16.32
C LEU A 148 -2.41 -7.18 17.79
N LEU A 149 -1.38 -7.40 18.62
CA LEU A 149 -1.50 -7.69 20.04
C LEU A 149 -1.67 -6.43 20.89
N TYR A 150 -1.16 -5.29 20.42
CA TYR A 150 -0.98 -4.09 21.23
C TYR A 150 -2.02 -3.02 20.93
N ILE A 151 -2.41 -2.87 19.66
CA ILE A 151 -3.29 -1.77 19.25
C ILE A 151 -4.79 -2.09 19.50
N PRO A 152 -5.65 -1.07 19.63
CA PRO A 152 -7.09 -1.27 19.72
C PRO A 152 -7.67 -1.81 18.41
N ILE A 153 -8.26 -3.01 18.43
CA ILE A 153 -8.67 -3.73 17.22
C ILE A 153 -10.19 -4.00 17.13
N LYS A 154 -11.01 -3.13 17.74
CA LYS A 154 -12.46 -3.17 17.55
C LYS A 154 -12.80 -2.99 16.07
N LEU A 155 -13.85 -3.63 15.57
CA LEU A 155 -14.26 -3.50 14.15
C LEU A 155 -14.52 -2.05 13.74
N SER A 156 -15.08 -1.23 14.62
CA SER A 156 -15.25 0.22 14.40
C SER A 156 -13.93 0.96 14.22
N HIS A 157 -12.86 0.53 14.89
CA HIS A 157 -11.52 1.11 14.76
C HIS A 157 -10.84 0.65 13.48
N ILE A 158 -10.93 -0.65 13.16
CA ILE A 158 -10.36 -1.23 11.94
C ILE A 158 -10.87 -0.49 10.71
N ARG A 159 -12.18 -0.21 10.66
CA ARG A 159 -12.77 0.60 9.58
C ARG A 159 -12.05 1.93 9.40
N GLN A 160 -11.80 2.66 10.49
CA GLN A 160 -11.08 3.94 10.43
C GLN A 160 -9.63 3.78 9.96
N TYR A 161 -8.95 2.71 10.39
CA TYR A 161 -7.58 2.42 10.01
C TYR A 161 -7.44 2.12 8.51
N VAL A 162 -8.34 1.29 7.96
CA VAL A 162 -8.30 0.88 6.55
C VAL A 162 -8.87 1.94 5.60
N GLU A 163 -9.72 2.86 6.08
CA GLU A 163 -10.17 4.04 5.32
C GLU A 163 -9.10 5.15 5.30
N ASN A 164 -8.24 5.23 6.32
CA ASN A 164 -7.21 6.28 6.47
C ASN A 164 -5.81 5.68 6.63
N THR A 165 -5.39 4.86 5.66
CA THR A 165 -4.16 4.05 5.73
C THR A 165 -2.90 4.87 5.99
N GLN A 166 -2.75 6.04 5.36
CA GLN A 166 -1.57 6.90 5.57
C GLN A 166 -1.51 7.46 6.99
N ARG A 167 -2.64 7.89 7.54
CA ARG A 167 -2.73 8.35 8.92
C ARG A 167 -2.41 7.21 9.89
N PHE A 168 -2.96 6.03 9.65
CA PHE A 168 -2.63 4.85 10.44
C PHE A 168 -1.12 4.56 10.43
N LYS A 169 -0.51 4.51 9.24
CA LYS A 169 0.94 4.25 9.09
C LYS A 169 1.80 5.30 9.79
N SER A 170 1.38 6.59 9.77
CA SER A 170 2.14 7.67 10.42
C SER A 170 2.27 7.54 11.95
N HIS A 171 1.47 6.68 12.60
CA HIS A 171 1.63 6.41 14.02
C HIS A 171 2.77 5.44 14.34
N PHE A 172 3.35 4.77 13.34
CA PHE A 172 4.42 3.80 13.53
C PHE A 172 5.76 4.40 13.14
N THR A 173 6.73 4.29 14.03
CA THR A 173 8.13 4.62 13.72
C THR A 173 8.77 3.42 13.01
N THR A 174 9.09 3.57 11.72
CA THR A 174 9.64 2.49 10.88
C THR A 174 11.16 2.40 11.01
N ILE A 175 11.62 1.97 12.18
CA ILE A 175 13.02 1.57 12.39
C ILE A 175 13.11 0.06 12.21
N LYS A 176 14.04 -0.39 11.38
CA LYS A 176 14.27 -1.82 11.14
C LYS A 176 14.74 -2.49 12.43
N PRO A 177 13.99 -3.46 12.99
CA PRO A 177 14.44 -4.18 14.17
C PRO A 177 15.56 -5.18 13.81
N PRO A 178 16.40 -5.54 14.80
CA PRO A 178 17.31 -6.68 14.66
C PRO A 178 16.51 -8.00 14.53
N PRO A 179 17.16 -9.12 14.22
CA PRO A 179 16.56 -10.45 14.39
C PRO A 179 16.17 -10.66 15.86
N GLU A 180 14.92 -11.05 16.09
CA GLU A 180 14.35 -11.24 17.43
C GLU A 180 13.58 -12.57 17.49
N ILE A 181 13.41 -13.16 18.66
CA ILE A 181 12.70 -14.45 18.80
C ILE A 181 11.25 -14.36 18.31
N GLN A 182 10.64 -13.18 18.46
CA GLN A 182 9.30 -12.86 17.98
C GLN A 182 9.20 -12.96 16.46
N GLY A 183 10.31 -12.79 15.73
CA GLY A 183 10.34 -12.96 14.28
C GLY A 183 10.05 -14.38 13.82
N SER A 184 10.40 -15.39 14.61
CA SER A 184 10.05 -16.80 14.32
C SER A 184 8.57 -17.11 14.57
N ALA A 185 7.87 -16.25 15.32
CA ALA A 185 6.49 -16.46 15.74
C ALA A 185 5.60 -15.24 15.46
N ALA A 186 5.89 -14.52 14.37
CA ALA A 186 5.14 -13.33 13.99
C ALA A 186 3.64 -13.67 13.78
N PRO A 187 2.71 -13.07 14.57
CA PRO A 187 1.30 -13.47 14.57
C PRO A 187 0.53 -12.82 13.42
N CYS A 188 0.98 -12.99 12.17
CA CYS A 188 0.24 -12.48 11.02
C CYS A 188 -1.07 -13.26 10.82
N ILE A 189 -2.09 -12.60 10.27
CA ILE A 189 -3.47 -13.11 10.25
C ILE A 189 -3.55 -14.44 9.48
N GLN A 190 -2.85 -14.55 8.35
CA GLN A 190 -2.82 -15.75 7.51
C GLN A 190 -2.20 -16.96 8.22
N PHE A 191 -1.15 -16.76 9.03
CA PHE A 191 -0.57 -17.84 9.83
C PHE A 191 -1.52 -18.29 10.94
N LEU A 192 -2.18 -17.35 11.62
CA LEU A 192 -3.16 -17.68 12.66
C LEU A 192 -4.37 -18.45 12.10
N VAL A 193 -4.85 -18.08 10.91
CA VAL A 193 -5.90 -18.82 10.20
C VAL A 193 -5.40 -20.21 9.78
N GLY A 194 -4.17 -20.32 9.29
CA GLY A 194 -3.55 -21.60 8.94
C GLY A 194 -3.45 -22.57 10.12
N LEU A 195 -3.21 -22.08 11.34
CA LEU A 195 -3.26 -22.93 12.54
C LEU A 195 -4.67 -23.47 12.83
N GLN A 196 -5.72 -22.72 12.49
CA GLN A 196 -7.11 -23.13 12.69
C GLN A 196 -7.69 -23.96 11.53
N ARG A 197 -6.97 -24.07 10.40
CA ARG A 197 -7.38 -24.78 9.18
C ARG A 197 -6.24 -25.67 8.68
N PRO A 198 -5.82 -26.68 9.47
CA PRO A 198 -4.69 -27.55 9.09
C PRO A 198 -4.96 -28.39 7.85
N ASP A 199 -6.22 -28.51 7.44
CA ASP A 199 -6.73 -29.22 6.26
C ASP A 199 -6.61 -28.42 4.96
N LEU A 200 -6.37 -27.10 5.04
CA LEU A 200 -6.22 -26.24 3.88
C LEU A 200 -4.75 -25.97 3.56
N SER A 201 -4.40 -25.97 2.26
CA SER A 201 -3.10 -25.51 1.80
C SER A 201 -2.90 -24.02 2.13
N TYR A 202 -1.72 -23.64 2.58
CA TYR A 202 -1.41 -22.25 2.93
C TYR A 202 -1.59 -21.29 1.74
N ASP A 203 -1.26 -21.71 0.51
CA ASP A 203 -1.44 -20.89 -0.69
C ASP A 203 -2.91 -20.47 -0.91
N ARG A 204 -3.86 -21.37 -0.64
CA ARG A 204 -5.31 -21.06 -0.72
C ARG A 204 -5.76 -20.08 0.36
N ILE A 205 -5.15 -20.14 1.55
CA ILE A 205 -5.40 -19.19 2.64
C ILE A 205 -4.92 -17.81 2.23
N CYS A 206 -3.70 -17.73 1.69
CA CYS A 206 -3.10 -16.52 1.14
C CYS A 206 -3.93 -15.91 0.01
N GLU A 207 -4.35 -16.73 -0.96
CA GLU A 207 -5.19 -16.31 -2.08
C GLU A 207 -6.52 -15.70 -1.59
N ALA A 208 -7.21 -16.39 -0.67
CA ALA A 208 -8.47 -15.91 -0.13
C ALA A 208 -8.34 -14.60 0.66
N LEU A 209 -7.25 -14.44 1.42
CA LEU A 209 -6.97 -13.22 2.20
C LEU A 209 -6.31 -12.10 1.37
N GLY A 210 -5.91 -12.39 0.13
CA GLY A 210 -5.22 -11.45 -0.75
C GLY A 210 -3.79 -11.10 -0.33
N THR A 211 -3.14 -11.91 0.51
CA THR A 211 -1.76 -11.68 0.99
C THR A 211 -0.77 -12.60 0.28
N ARG A 212 0.44 -12.09 0.03
CA ARG A 212 1.56 -12.83 -0.59
C ARG A 212 2.90 -12.56 0.06
N LEU A 213 2.88 -12.03 1.27
CA LEU A 213 4.10 -11.57 1.94
C LEU A 213 5.04 -12.72 2.32
N PHE A 214 4.47 -13.85 2.74
CA PHE A 214 5.20 -15.01 3.22
C PHE A 214 4.78 -16.24 2.44
N ASP A 215 5.74 -17.12 2.18
CA ASP A 215 5.53 -18.38 1.48
C ASP A 215 5.20 -19.53 2.44
N GLN A 216 5.01 -20.71 1.87
CA GLN A 216 4.74 -21.94 2.61
C GLN A 216 5.88 -22.35 3.56
N GLN A 217 7.13 -21.96 3.29
CA GLN A 217 8.27 -22.27 4.16
C GLN A 217 8.23 -21.42 5.43
N GLU A 218 7.94 -20.13 5.28
CA GLU A 218 7.77 -19.21 6.41
C GLU A 218 6.60 -19.63 7.30
N PHE A 219 5.48 -20.06 6.70
CA PHE A 219 4.38 -20.63 7.49
C PHE A 219 4.79 -21.88 8.26
N ARG A 220 5.56 -22.80 7.66
CA ARG A 220 6.07 -23.98 8.37
C ARG A 220 6.98 -23.60 9.53
N ARG A 221 7.85 -22.61 9.35
CA ARG A 221 8.72 -22.10 10.43
C ARG A 221 7.88 -21.56 11.58
N PHE A 222 6.83 -20.79 11.29
CA PHE A 222 5.88 -20.34 12.30
C PHE A 222 5.19 -21.51 13.03
N VAL A 223 4.72 -22.54 12.31
CA VAL A 223 4.10 -23.73 12.93
C VAL A 223 5.08 -24.44 13.86
N LEU A 224 6.34 -24.62 13.46
CA LEU A 224 7.38 -25.23 14.31
C LEU A 224 7.67 -24.38 15.55
N ALA A 225 7.77 -23.06 15.40
CA ALA A 225 7.98 -22.15 16.51
C ALA A 225 6.83 -22.18 17.53
N THR A 226 5.58 -22.31 17.04
CA THR A 226 4.38 -22.31 17.88
C THR A 226 4.10 -23.65 18.55
N ARG A 227 4.36 -24.79 17.88
CA ARG A 227 4.08 -26.14 18.41
C ARG A 227 5.25 -26.74 19.17
N ASP A 228 6.45 -26.60 18.64
CA ASP A 228 7.65 -27.30 19.14
C ASP A 228 8.52 -26.37 20.00
N GLY A 229 8.12 -25.10 20.15
CA GLY A 229 8.87 -24.10 20.91
C GLY A 229 10.19 -23.68 20.26
N ASN A 230 10.39 -23.98 18.97
CA ASN A 230 11.61 -23.64 18.23
C ASN A 230 11.68 -22.15 17.89
N LEU A 231 11.82 -21.32 18.92
CA LEU A 231 11.89 -19.87 18.85
C LEU A 231 13.34 -19.43 18.79
N VAL A 232 13.78 -18.99 17.62
CA VAL A 232 15.14 -18.47 17.39
C VAL A 232 15.09 -17.00 16.97
N PRO A 233 16.10 -16.19 17.30
CA PRO A 233 16.22 -14.84 16.75
C PRO A 233 16.20 -14.89 15.23
N TYR A 234 15.18 -14.28 14.64
CA TYR A 234 14.91 -14.40 13.23
C TYR A 234 14.33 -13.11 12.69
N LEU A 235 14.65 -12.83 11.44
CA LEU A 235 14.02 -11.77 10.69
C LEU A 235 13.45 -12.43 9.44
N PRO A 236 12.12 -12.64 9.36
CA PRO A 236 11.50 -13.18 8.15
C PRO A 236 12.02 -12.41 6.93
N PRO A 237 12.33 -13.06 5.80
CA PRO A 237 12.87 -12.38 4.64
C PRO A 237 11.84 -11.39 4.08
N LEU A 238 12.31 -10.36 3.37
CA LEU A 238 11.37 -9.66 2.50
C LEU A 238 10.88 -10.67 1.46
N PRO A 239 9.59 -10.64 1.08
CA PRO A 239 9.16 -11.40 -0.07
C PRO A 239 10.11 -11.11 -1.22
N THR A 240 10.65 -12.17 -1.78
CA THR A 240 11.16 -12.11 -3.15
C THR A 240 9.90 -12.00 -3.98
N PHE A 241 9.41 -10.78 -4.18
CA PHE A 241 8.39 -10.53 -5.17
C PHE A 241 9.05 -10.84 -6.52
N THR A 242 9.02 -12.10 -6.92
CA THR A 242 8.90 -12.48 -8.32
C THR A 242 7.42 -12.29 -8.61
N PRO A 243 6.99 -11.10 -9.07
CA PRO A 243 5.60 -10.91 -9.45
C PRO A 243 5.22 -11.99 -10.48
N PRO A 244 3.94 -12.41 -10.55
CA PRO A 244 3.45 -13.10 -11.72
C PRO A 244 3.31 -12.09 -12.85
N LEU A 245 4.44 -11.55 -13.32
CA LEU A 245 4.46 -11.01 -14.66
C LEU A 245 4.42 -12.24 -15.55
N ARG A 246 3.46 -12.30 -16.46
CA ARG A 246 3.53 -13.21 -17.60
C ARG A 246 4.93 -13.09 -18.19
N ILE A 247 5.81 -14.06 -17.88
CA ILE A 247 7.19 -14.25 -18.35
C ILE A 247 7.65 -13.07 -19.22
N ILE A 248 7.84 -11.88 -18.62
CA ILE A 248 8.48 -10.79 -19.33
C ILE A 248 9.95 -11.12 -19.19
N GLN A 249 10.46 -11.93 -20.12
CA GLN A 249 11.85 -12.37 -20.06
C GLN A 249 12.78 -11.15 -19.94
N HIS A 250 12.44 -10.06 -20.63
CA HIS A 250 13.24 -8.83 -20.68
C HIS A 250 12.38 -7.55 -20.60
N PHE A 251 11.53 -7.29 -21.60
CA PHE A 251 10.63 -6.13 -21.62
C PHE A 251 9.36 -6.42 -22.41
N VAL A 252 8.36 -5.55 -22.26
CA VAL A 252 7.13 -5.52 -23.08
C VAL A 252 6.89 -4.10 -23.57
N ILE A 253 6.51 -3.99 -24.84
CA ILE A 253 5.98 -2.76 -25.44
C ILE A 253 4.46 -2.83 -25.38
N PHE A 254 3.81 -1.78 -24.89
CA PHE A 254 2.35 -1.70 -24.85
C PHE A 254 1.83 -0.40 -25.44
N GLY A 255 0.66 -0.46 -26.06
CA GLY A 255 -0.01 0.70 -26.62
C GLY A 255 -0.59 1.61 -25.52
N LEU A 256 -0.39 2.91 -25.66
CA LEU A 256 -0.99 3.92 -24.80
C LEU A 256 -2.42 4.19 -25.27
N SER A 257 -3.39 4.17 -24.34
CA SER A 257 -4.77 4.57 -24.64
C SER A 257 -4.82 6.04 -25.09
N GLU A 258 -5.84 6.42 -25.87
CA GLU A 258 -6.02 7.83 -26.26
C GLU A 258 -6.09 8.77 -25.05
N ARG A 259 -6.70 8.29 -23.96
CA ARG A 259 -6.81 9.02 -22.70
C ARG A 259 -5.42 9.25 -22.10
N LEU A 260 -4.57 8.22 -22.08
CA LEU A 260 -3.20 8.32 -21.59
C LEU A 260 -2.36 9.26 -22.48
N GLN A 261 -2.50 9.18 -23.80
CA GLN A 261 -1.84 10.08 -24.76
C GLN A 261 -2.24 11.56 -24.54
N LYS A 262 -3.52 11.85 -24.28
CA LYS A 262 -3.98 13.21 -23.97
C LYS A 262 -3.38 13.71 -22.65
N ARG A 263 -3.27 12.85 -21.64
CA ARG A 263 -2.66 13.19 -20.36
C ARG A 263 -1.15 13.43 -20.48
N THR A 264 -0.42 12.62 -21.25
CA THR A 264 1.02 12.84 -21.48
C THR A 264 1.29 14.14 -22.24
N LEU A 265 0.44 14.49 -23.21
CA LEU A 265 0.52 15.78 -23.88
C LEU A 265 0.27 16.95 -22.93
N LYS A 266 -0.70 16.81 -22.01
CA LYS A 266 -0.96 17.83 -20.99
C LYS A 266 0.21 17.97 -20.01
N SER A 267 0.80 16.85 -19.59
CA SER A 267 1.96 16.86 -18.69
C SER A 267 3.19 17.48 -19.33
N ALA A 268 3.36 17.35 -20.65
CA ALA A 268 4.47 17.97 -21.39
C ALA A 268 4.54 19.50 -21.21
N HIS A 269 3.38 20.16 -21.07
CA HIS A 269 3.31 21.61 -20.82
C HIS A 269 3.72 22.03 -19.41
N GLN A 270 3.93 21.05 -18.51
CA GLN A 270 4.29 21.27 -17.10
C GLN A 270 5.71 20.80 -16.79
N LEU A 271 6.52 20.51 -17.80
CA LEU A 271 7.96 20.31 -17.61
C LEU A 271 8.59 21.64 -17.21
N ARG A 272 8.94 21.75 -15.92
CA ARG A 272 9.54 22.95 -15.32
C ARG A 272 10.72 22.56 -14.46
N GLY A 273 11.70 23.46 -14.40
CA GLY A 273 12.90 23.31 -13.59
C GLY A 273 13.81 22.19 -14.08
N PHE A 274 15.08 22.30 -13.74
CA PHE A 274 16.06 21.24 -13.95
C PHE A 274 16.62 20.90 -12.56
N ASN A 275 16.10 19.85 -11.93
CA ASN A 275 16.59 19.40 -10.63
C ASN A 275 17.91 18.64 -10.82
N PRO A 276 18.84 18.75 -9.86
CA PRO A 276 20.17 18.16 -9.97
C PRO A 276 20.14 16.63 -10.11
N THR A 277 21.28 16.10 -10.56
CA THR A 277 21.58 14.68 -10.78
C THR A 277 20.97 13.75 -9.73
N LEU A 278 20.40 12.65 -10.22
CA LEU A 278 19.63 11.69 -9.42
C LEU A 278 20.53 10.87 -8.48
N SER A 279 20.48 11.16 -7.16
CA SER A 279 21.12 10.32 -6.15
C SER A 279 20.54 8.89 -6.15
N GLY A 280 21.40 7.88 -6.29
CA GLY A 280 21.01 6.46 -6.20
C GLY A 280 20.62 5.79 -7.54
N ILE A 281 20.95 6.39 -8.68
CA ILE A 281 21.02 5.66 -9.95
C ILE A 281 22.46 5.19 -10.12
N THR A 282 22.69 3.90 -9.90
CA THR A 282 23.94 3.23 -10.26
C THR A 282 23.90 2.98 -11.77
N GLY A 283 24.56 3.82 -12.57
CA GLY A 283 24.64 3.63 -14.01
C GLY A 283 25.35 4.77 -14.73
N GLU A 284 25.78 4.51 -15.97
CA GLU A 284 26.44 5.45 -16.88
C GLU A 284 25.45 6.43 -17.57
N ALA A 285 24.17 6.39 -17.19
CA ALA A 285 23.15 7.25 -17.79
C ALA A 285 23.17 8.67 -17.20
N ASP A 286 23.26 9.66 -18.08
CA ASP A 286 23.11 11.07 -17.73
C ASP A 286 21.63 11.46 -17.72
N LEU A 287 21.09 11.65 -16.51
CA LEU A 287 19.67 11.79 -16.24
C LEU A 287 19.39 12.97 -15.32
N TYR A 288 18.39 13.75 -15.70
CA TYR A 288 17.92 14.90 -14.93
C TYR A 288 16.44 14.76 -14.64
N ALA A 289 16.01 15.26 -13.49
CA ALA A 289 14.60 15.22 -13.11
C ALA A 289 13.96 16.59 -13.28
N TYR A 290 12.76 16.61 -13.86
CA TYR A 290 11.89 17.79 -13.83
C TYR A 290 11.21 17.92 -12.48
N GLU A 291 10.68 19.11 -12.20
CA GLU A 291 9.77 19.30 -11.07
C GLU A 291 8.51 18.41 -11.21
N TRP A 292 8.13 17.78 -10.11
CA TRP A 292 6.95 16.92 -10.09
C TRP A 292 5.67 17.76 -10.02
N SER A 293 4.63 17.36 -10.75
CA SER A 293 3.36 18.09 -10.82
C SER A 293 2.19 17.13 -10.70
N ALA A 294 1.00 17.67 -10.39
CA ALA A 294 -0.23 16.88 -10.36
C ALA A 294 -0.53 16.22 -11.72
N GLU A 295 -0.18 16.86 -12.83
CA GLU A 295 -0.38 16.27 -14.17
C GLU A 295 0.49 15.03 -14.37
N HIS A 296 1.76 15.06 -13.93
CA HIS A 296 2.64 13.89 -13.94
C HIS A 296 2.03 12.74 -13.11
N GLN A 297 1.48 13.04 -11.93
CA GLN A 297 0.83 12.06 -11.09
C GLN A 297 -0.38 11.41 -11.79
N THR A 298 -1.21 12.20 -12.50
CA THR A 298 -2.35 11.63 -13.24
C THR A 298 -1.92 10.69 -14.38
N VAL A 299 -0.79 10.95 -15.03
CA VAL A 299 -0.24 10.04 -16.05
C VAL A 299 0.19 8.73 -15.41
N VAL A 300 0.85 8.78 -14.24
CA VAL A 300 1.25 7.59 -13.50
C VAL A 300 0.03 6.75 -13.12
N ASP A 301 -0.99 7.36 -12.50
CA ASP A 301 -2.17 6.63 -12.03
C ASP A 301 -2.94 6.00 -13.20
N GLU A 302 -3.07 6.71 -14.32
CA GLU A 302 -3.68 6.19 -15.54
C GLU A 302 -2.85 5.07 -16.17
N THR A 303 -1.52 5.19 -16.15
CA THR A 303 -0.60 4.16 -16.67
C THR A 303 -0.76 2.86 -15.90
N ILE A 304 -0.76 2.95 -14.58
CA ILE A 304 -0.95 1.79 -13.70
C ILE A 304 -2.31 1.15 -13.96
N HIS A 305 -3.39 1.95 -14.04
CA HIS A 305 -4.71 1.46 -14.39
C HIS A 305 -4.73 0.72 -15.75
N CYS A 306 -4.05 1.26 -16.77
CA CYS A 306 -3.92 0.62 -18.07
C CYS A 306 -3.17 -0.71 -17.98
N LEU A 307 -2.06 -0.76 -17.26
CA LEU A 307 -1.27 -1.98 -17.09
C LEU A 307 -2.04 -3.07 -16.34
N CYS A 308 -2.85 -2.70 -15.34
CA CYS A 308 -3.78 -3.63 -14.69
C CYS A 308 -4.85 -4.14 -15.66
N SER A 309 -5.44 -3.25 -16.46
CA SER A 309 -6.47 -3.60 -17.45
C SER A 309 -5.93 -4.54 -18.53
N LEU A 310 -4.68 -4.32 -18.96
CA LEU A 310 -3.95 -5.15 -19.92
C LEU A 310 -3.41 -6.47 -19.30
N ARG A 311 -3.64 -6.67 -17.99
CA ARG A 311 -3.15 -7.83 -17.22
C ARG A 311 -1.62 -7.97 -17.23
N PHE A 312 -0.91 -6.85 -17.39
CA PHE A 312 0.53 -6.78 -17.16
C PHE A 312 0.86 -6.60 -15.69
N LEU A 313 -0.01 -5.91 -14.95
CA LEU A 313 0.03 -5.83 -13.50
C LEU A 313 -1.26 -6.42 -12.94
N VAL A 314 -1.21 -6.85 -11.68
CA VAL A 314 -2.40 -7.21 -10.91
C VAL A 314 -2.55 -6.20 -9.80
N GLU A 315 -3.77 -5.67 -9.62
CA GLU A 315 -4.07 -4.69 -8.60
C GLU A 315 -3.68 -5.22 -7.21
N GLY A 316 -2.86 -4.46 -6.48
CA GLY A 316 -2.33 -4.86 -5.17
C GLY A 316 -1.05 -5.70 -5.20
N GLU A 317 -0.56 -6.13 -6.36
CA GLU A 317 0.65 -6.96 -6.49
C GLU A 317 1.92 -6.19 -6.91
N TYR A 318 1.82 -4.86 -7.04
CA TYR A 318 2.94 -3.99 -7.36
C TYR A 318 3.07 -2.91 -6.28
N PHE A 319 4.32 -2.56 -5.93
CA PHE A 319 4.59 -1.48 -4.98
C PHE A 319 5.24 -0.31 -5.70
N ARG A 320 4.52 0.79 -5.88
CA ARG A 320 5.10 1.98 -6.49
C ARG A 320 6.14 2.60 -5.56
N LYS A 321 7.43 2.40 -5.87
CA LYS A 321 8.55 2.95 -5.10
C LYS A 321 8.75 4.43 -5.39
N THR A 322 8.92 4.78 -6.66
CA THR A 322 9.21 6.15 -7.08
C THR A 322 8.66 6.42 -8.48
N SER A 323 8.18 7.63 -8.72
CA SER A 323 7.86 8.12 -10.06
C SER A 323 8.55 9.46 -10.29
N ARG A 324 9.09 9.66 -11.50
CA ARG A 324 9.82 10.88 -11.86
C ARG A 324 9.57 11.23 -13.33
N ALA A 325 9.53 12.52 -13.61
CA ALA A 325 9.61 13.04 -14.97
C ALA A 325 11.10 13.28 -15.25
N ILE A 326 11.60 12.65 -16.30
CA ILE A 326 13.04 12.51 -16.58
C ILE A 326 13.36 13.13 -17.93
N HIS A 327 14.44 13.89 -17.95
CA HIS A 327 15.22 14.18 -19.14
C HIS A 327 16.38 13.19 -19.19
N HIS A 328 16.46 12.40 -20.27
CA HIS A 328 17.53 11.43 -20.49
C HIS A 328 18.42 11.93 -21.61
N GLU A 329 19.60 12.41 -21.24
CA GLU A 329 20.54 13.02 -22.17
C GLU A 329 21.33 11.94 -22.92
N SER A 330 21.93 10.99 -22.20
CA SER A 330 22.74 9.91 -22.79
C SER A 330 22.93 8.71 -21.85
N GLY A 331 23.53 7.63 -22.37
CA GLY A 331 23.94 6.45 -21.61
C GLY A 331 22.82 5.45 -21.28
N PRO A 332 23.16 4.22 -20.86
CA PRO A 332 22.18 3.16 -20.61
C PRO A 332 21.49 3.29 -19.25
N LEU A 333 20.17 3.43 -19.24
CA LEU A 333 19.36 3.35 -18.03
C LEU A 333 19.05 1.88 -17.71
N LEU A 334 19.74 1.31 -16.72
CA LEU A 334 19.54 -0.07 -16.26
C LEU A 334 18.33 -0.20 -15.32
N THR A 335 17.56 -1.28 -15.51
CA THR A 335 16.54 -1.71 -14.57
C THR A 335 17.19 -2.54 -13.45
N PRO A 336 17.17 -2.09 -12.18
CA PRO A 336 17.86 -2.78 -11.10
C PRO A 336 17.27 -4.16 -10.77
N ASP A 337 18.09 -5.01 -10.17
CA ASP A 337 17.69 -6.34 -9.70
C ASP A 337 16.49 -6.29 -8.75
N GLY A 338 15.56 -7.21 -8.95
CA GLY A 338 14.31 -7.33 -8.20
C GLY A 338 13.35 -6.16 -8.38
N LYS A 339 13.49 -5.36 -9.46
CA LYS A 339 12.62 -4.21 -9.75
C LYS A 339 12.09 -4.24 -11.17
N PHE A 340 10.97 -3.53 -11.36
CA PHE A 340 10.40 -3.25 -12.67
C PHE A 340 10.37 -1.76 -12.92
N GLN A 341 10.50 -1.38 -14.19
CA GLN A 341 10.43 -0.01 -14.64
C GLN A 341 9.39 0.14 -15.73
N VAL A 342 8.52 1.14 -15.63
CA VAL A 342 7.61 1.55 -16.69
C VAL A 342 8.09 2.89 -17.22
N ILE A 343 8.14 3.00 -18.55
CA ILE A 343 8.58 4.20 -19.24
C ILE A 343 7.47 4.67 -20.17
N ILE A 344 7.03 5.91 -19.96
CA ILE A 344 5.97 6.55 -20.74
C ILE A 344 6.56 7.80 -21.42
N PRO A 345 6.60 7.87 -22.75
CA PRO A 345 7.18 9.02 -23.44
C PRO A 345 6.37 10.28 -23.18
N ILE A 346 7.07 11.41 -23.04
CA ILE A 346 6.48 12.75 -23.00
C ILE A 346 6.77 13.42 -24.37
N PRO A 347 5.74 13.86 -25.11
CA PRO A 347 5.95 14.52 -26.39
C PRO A 347 6.60 15.90 -26.22
N LYS A 348 7.59 16.22 -27.06
CA LYS A 348 8.15 17.59 -27.14
C LYS A 348 7.13 18.50 -27.79
N VAL A 349 6.59 19.45 -27.02
CA VAL A 349 5.68 20.49 -27.52
C VAL A 349 6.53 21.69 -27.94
N SER A 350 6.81 21.86 -29.23
CA SER A 350 7.29 23.16 -29.72
C SER A 350 6.13 24.01 -30.23
N LYS A 351 6.24 25.32 -30.02
CA LYS A 351 5.24 26.34 -30.39
C LYS A 351 5.23 26.67 -31.89
N LYS A 352 6.03 25.98 -32.71
CA LYS A 352 5.96 26.05 -34.16
C LYS A 352 5.92 24.62 -34.70
N GLU A 353 4.82 24.33 -35.39
CA GLU A 353 4.47 23.05 -36.05
C GLU A 353 3.95 21.93 -35.14
N PRO A 354 2.96 21.15 -35.61
CA PRO A 354 2.59 19.89 -34.99
C PRO A 354 3.75 18.93 -35.19
N ILE A 355 4.60 18.79 -34.16
CA ILE A 355 5.80 17.96 -34.23
C ILE A 355 5.38 16.49 -34.27
N ILE A 356 5.18 16.00 -35.49
CA ILE A 356 5.90 14.82 -35.94
C ILE A 356 7.36 15.24 -35.86
N ASN A 357 8.15 14.68 -34.94
CA ASN A 357 9.60 14.86 -34.94
C ASN A 357 10.11 14.43 -36.32
N ASN A 358 10.26 15.36 -37.28
CA ASN A 358 10.86 15.22 -38.62
C ASN A 358 11.25 13.79 -39.04
N GLY A 359 10.28 12.87 -39.17
CA GLY A 359 10.54 11.47 -39.50
C GLY A 359 11.59 10.72 -38.65
N ARG A 360 12.11 11.28 -37.56
CA ARG A 360 13.12 10.64 -36.71
C ARG A 360 12.41 9.79 -35.67
N MET A 361 12.13 8.56 -36.07
CA MET A 361 11.82 7.47 -35.14
C MET A 361 12.88 7.47 -34.03
N LEU A 362 12.45 7.67 -32.78
CA LEU A 362 13.33 7.51 -31.62
C LEU A 362 13.72 6.04 -31.57
N SER A 363 14.94 5.70 -31.94
CA SER A 363 15.40 4.35 -31.82
C SER A 363 15.93 4.13 -30.41
N VAL A 364 15.37 3.14 -29.73
CA VAL A 364 15.76 2.75 -28.39
C VAL A 364 16.33 1.34 -28.47
N SER A 365 17.56 1.16 -27.98
CA SER A 365 18.09 -0.19 -27.80
C SER A 365 17.70 -0.70 -26.42
N LEU A 366 17.03 -1.84 -26.40
CA LEU A 366 16.73 -2.59 -25.20
C LEU A 366 17.67 -3.80 -25.14
N ASN A 367 18.57 -3.79 -24.17
CA ASN A 367 19.57 -4.84 -23.98
C ASN A 367 19.27 -5.64 -22.71
N SER A 368 19.24 -6.97 -22.84
CA SER A 368 19.04 -7.90 -21.73
C SER A 368 20.21 -8.86 -21.50
N GLY A 369 21.40 -8.53 -22.05
CA GLY A 369 22.60 -9.35 -21.99
C GLY A 369 22.66 -10.50 -23.00
N LEU A 370 21.51 -10.99 -23.48
CA LEU A 370 21.40 -12.07 -24.49
C LEU A 370 20.94 -11.58 -25.87
N ARG A 371 20.32 -10.39 -25.95
CA ARG A 371 19.79 -9.82 -27.18
C ARG A 371 19.71 -8.30 -27.07
N GLU A 372 20.23 -7.60 -28.08
CA GLU A 372 19.95 -6.18 -28.30
C GLU A 372 18.79 -6.09 -29.29
N THR A 373 17.71 -5.45 -28.88
CA THR A 373 16.57 -5.19 -29.78
C THR A 373 16.47 -3.70 -29.99
N GLN A 374 16.57 -3.28 -31.25
CA GLN A 374 16.45 -1.90 -31.66
C GLN A 374 14.98 -1.62 -32.00
N GLU A 375 14.33 -0.79 -31.19
CA GLU A 375 12.90 -0.53 -31.29
C GLU A 375 12.63 0.92 -31.70
N THR A 376 11.63 1.11 -32.56
CA THR A 376 11.11 2.44 -32.86
C THR A 376 10.14 2.86 -31.77
N TRP A 377 10.56 3.81 -30.94
CA TRP A 377 9.75 4.35 -29.88
C TRP A 377 8.80 5.44 -30.40
N SER A 378 7.51 5.11 -30.42
CA SER A 378 6.45 6.06 -30.76
C SER A 378 5.84 6.69 -29.52
N PHE A 379 5.29 7.91 -29.64
CA PHE A 379 4.48 8.55 -28.58
C PHE A 379 3.16 7.82 -28.27
N LYS A 380 2.87 6.73 -29.00
CA LYS A 380 1.70 5.87 -28.80
C LYS A 380 2.05 4.59 -28.02
N SER A 381 3.29 4.41 -27.61
CA SER A 381 3.78 3.18 -26.96
C SER A 381 4.59 3.48 -25.71
N GLY A 382 4.38 2.68 -24.66
CA GLY A 382 5.20 2.65 -23.46
C GLY A 382 5.99 1.35 -23.33
N PHE A 383 6.98 1.35 -22.44
CA PHE A 383 7.77 0.16 -22.12
C PHE A 383 7.54 -0.28 -20.68
N LEU A 384 7.44 -1.59 -20.47
CA LEU A 384 7.53 -2.24 -19.17
C LEU A 384 8.79 -3.12 -19.18
N MET A 385 9.79 -2.74 -18.40
CA MET A 385 11.11 -3.36 -18.37
C MET A 385 11.30 -4.17 -17.08
N ASN A 386 11.88 -5.36 -17.23
CA ASN A 386 12.30 -6.25 -16.15
C ASN A 386 13.76 -5.95 -15.76
N GLN A 387 14.16 -6.43 -14.57
CA GLN A 387 15.52 -6.41 -14.08
C GLN A 387 16.54 -6.84 -15.15
N GLY A 388 17.71 -6.21 -15.13
CA GLY A 388 18.78 -6.48 -16.09
C GLY A 388 18.53 -5.91 -17.49
N THR A 389 17.37 -5.32 -17.76
CA THR A 389 17.10 -4.65 -19.04
C THR A 389 17.56 -3.19 -18.97
N SER A 390 18.33 -2.75 -19.97
CA SER A 390 18.73 -1.35 -20.11
C SER A 390 18.02 -0.64 -21.26
N LEU A 391 17.62 0.61 -21.03
CA LEU A 391 17.13 1.53 -22.04
C LEU A 391 18.30 2.40 -22.52
N LEU A 392 18.64 2.33 -23.81
CA LEU A 392 19.60 3.23 -24.44
C LEU A 392 18.88 4.11 -25.46
N THR A 393 19.13 5.41 -25.39
CA THR A 393 18.53 6.42 -26.27
C THR A 393 19.60 6.98 -27.20
N GLN A 394 19.27 7.13 -28.49
CA GLN A 394 20.22 7.71 -29.46
C GLN A 394 20.21 9.24 -29.47
N VAL A 395 19.19 9.85 -28.87
CA VAL A 395 19.02 11.31 -28.76
C VAL A 395 18.38 11.64 -27.40
N PRO A 396 18.50 12.90 -26.93
CA PRO A 396 17.86 13.30 -25.69
C PRO A 396 16.34 13.20 -25.74
N VAL A 397 15.77 12.52 -24.74
CA VAL A 397 14.32 12.21 -24.65
C VAL A 397 13.74 12.55 -23.29
N ASP A 398 12.45 12.84 -23.30
CA ASP A 398 11.68 13.15 -22.10
C ASP A 398 10.65 12.05 -21.85
N TYR A 399 10.60 11.53 -20.63
CA TYR A 399 9.65 10.48 -20.26
C TYR A 399 9.29 10.50 -18.78
N ILE A 400 8.17 9.85 -18.45
CA ILE A 400 7.84 9.49 -17.08
C ILE A 400 8.40 8.10 -16.80
N LEU A 401 9.24 8.01 -15.77
CA LEU A 401 9.76 6.77 -15.22
C LEU A 401 8.98 6.38 -13.97
N ILE A 402 8.44 5.17 -13.95
CA ILE A 402 7.74 4.59 -12.80
C ILE A 402 8.53 3.36 -12.35
N ARG A 403 9.00 3.35 -11.11
CA ARG A 403 9.65 2.19 -10.50
C ARG A 403 8.66 1.44 -9.63
N LEU A 404 8.48 0.15 -9.92
CA LEU A 404 7.66 -0.80 -9.18
C LEU A 404 8.51 -1.71 -8.29
#